data_AF-A0A1Z5SG05-F1
#
_entry.id   AF-A0A1Z5SG05-F1
#
_cell.length_a   1.000
_cell.length_b   1.000
_cell.length_c   1.000
_cell.angle_alpha   90.00
_cell.angle_beta   90.00
_cell.angle_gamma   90.00
#
_symmetry.space_group_name_H-M   'P 1'
#
loop_
_entity.id
_entity.type
_entity.pdbx_description
1 polymer ?
#
loop_
_entity_poly.entity_id
_entity_poly.type
_entity_poly.pdbx_seq_one_letter_code
_entity_poly.pdbx_strand_id
1 'polypeptide(L)'
;MSKNKYARFFALLKQVNANGLPLTKEQAISDITKGRTKSLSDLNHWELQQLERDLSSMTVSNSGKLSVPAMSVEERKRDKMRKAIISQFLSIGRTAKDAARWAESYGVFGVKKKFNDYDEQELWQLIRNAENVKTDAIKAVAKKLKDGI
;
A
#
# COMPACT_ATOMS: atom_id res chain seq x y z
N MET A 1 -14.84 24.64 -9.24
CA MET A 1 -15.52 23.71 -10.17
C MET A 1 -15.93 22.46 -9.40
N SER A 2 -17.22 22.15 -9.33
CA SER A 2 -17.70 20.94 -8.66
C SER A 2 -17.20 19.72 -9.44
N LYS A 3 -16.30 18.92 -8.84
CA LYS A 3 -15.87 17.65 -9.42
C LYS A 3 -17.12 16.77 -9.53
N ASN A 4 -17.53 16.42 -10.75
CA ASN A 4 -18.67 15.55 -10.99
C ASN A 4 -18.50 14.28 -10.11
N LYS A 5 -19.46 14.06 -9.21
CA LYS A 5 -19.47 12.98 -8.20
C LYS A 5 -19.24 11.60 -8.83
N TYR A 6 -19.60 11.41 -10.10
CA TYR A 6 -19.52 10.15 -10.83
C TYR A 6 -18.40 10.12 -11.89
N ALA A 7 -17.51 11.12 -11.91
CA ALA A 7 -16.44 11.22 -12.90
C ALA A 7 -15.54 9.97 -12.94
N ARG A 8 -15.27 9.39 -11.77
CA ARG A 8 -14.43 8.19 -11.64
C ARG A 8 -15.12 6.94 -12.20
N PHE A 9 -16.41 6.77 -11.93
CA PHE A 9 -17.22 5.71 -12.54
C PHE A 9 -17.18 5.77 -14.08
N PHE A 10 -17.45 6.93 -14.68
CA PHE A 10 -17.45 7.04 -16.15
C PHE A 10 -16.06 6.83 -16.77
N ALA A 11 -15.00 7.24 -16.08
CA ALA A 11 -13.63 6.98 -16.52
C ALA A 11 -13.32 5.47 -16.55
N LEU A 12 -13.71 4.73 -15.50
CA LEU A 12 -13.53 3.29 -15.42
C LEU A 12 -14.40 2.54 -16.43
N LEU A 13 -15.67 2.91 -16.59
CA LEU A 13 -16.56 2.30 -17.57
C LEU A 13 -16.02 2.46 -19.01
N LYS A 14 -15.51 3.65 -19.34
CA LYS A 14 -14.86 3.90 -20.64
C LYS A 14 -13.64 3.01 -20.85
N GLN A 15 -12.86 2.74 -19.80
CA GLN A 15 -11.70 1.86 -19.87
C GLN A 15 -12.09 0.38 -20.01
N VAL A 16 -13.11 -0.10 -19.29
CA VAL A 16 -13.63 -1.47 -19.46
C VAL A 16 -14.11 -1.68 -20.90
N ASN A 17 -14.84 -0.72 -21.46
CA ASN A 17 -15.28 -0.75 -22.86
C ASN A 17 -14.11 -0.73 -23.86
N ALA A 18 -13.05 0.04 -23.57
CA ALA A 18 -11.84 0.07 -24.38
C ALA A 18 -11.05 -1.26 -24.31
N ASN A 19 -11.21 -2.05 -23.25
CA ASN A 19 -10.55 -3.34 -23.06
C ASN A 19 -11.26 -4.51 -23.76
N GLY A 20 -12.27 -4.22 -24.59
CA GLY A 20 -13.00 -5.24 -25.35
C GLY A 20 -14.16 -5.90 -24.60
N LEU A 21 -14.54 -5.37 -23.43
CA LEU A 21 -15.75 -5.78 -22.69
C LEU A 21 -16.82 -4.69 -22.84
N PRO A 22 -17.78 -4.83 -23.78
CA PRO A 22 -18.85 -3.84 -23.97
C PRO A 22 -19.85 -3.92 -22.81
N LEU A 23 -19.57 -3.19 -21.74
CA LEU A 23 -20.41 -3.04 -20.57
C LEU A 23 -21.14 -1.70 -20.62
N THR A 24 -22.47 -1.75 -20.59
CA THR A 24 -23.29 -0.53 -20.50
C THR A 24 -23.38 -0.04 -19.05
N LYS A 25 -23.63 1.26 -18.87
CA LYS A 25 -23.82 1.87 -17.54
C LYS A 25 -24.95 1.16 -16.79
N GLU A 26 -26.07 0.93 -17.47
CA GLU A 26 -27.27 0.30 -16.91
C GLU A 26 -27.01 -1.15 -16.48
N GLN A 27 -26.21 -1.90 -17.24
CA GLN A 27 -25.84 -3.28 -16.88
C GLN A 27 -24.93 -3.29 -15.64
N ALA A 28 -23.89 -2.46 -15.61
CA ALA A 28 -22.97 -2.40 -14.47
C ALA A 28 -23.68 -2.08 -13.14
N ILE A 29 -24.65 -1.15 -13.19
CA ILE A 29 -25.44 -0.75 -12.02
C ILE A 29 -26.45 -1.85 -11.63
N SER A 30 -27.10 -2.46 -12.63
CA SER A 30 -28.05 -3.54 -12.42
C SER A 30 -27.38 -4.76 -11.78
N ASP A 31 -26.16 -5.12 -12.18
CA ASP A 31 -25.45 -6.29 -11.66
C ASP A 31 -25.12 -6.15 -10.17
N ILE A 32 -24.68 -4.97 -9.74
CA ILE A 32 -24.32 -4.71 -8.34
C ILE A 32 -25.55 -4.56 -7.45
N THR A 33 -26.58 -3.92 -7.98
CA THR A 33 -27.83 -3.72 -7.24
C THR A 33 -28.82 -4.87 -7.38
N LYS A 34 -28.41 -5.96 -8.06
CA LYS A 34 -29.25 -7.13 -8.38
C LYS A 34 -30.58 -6.74 -9.02
N GLY A 35 -30.56 -5.72 -9.89
CA GLY A 35 -31.72 -5.21 -10.62
C GLY A 35 -32.57 -4.16 -9.87
N ARG A 36 -32.19 -3.75 -8.65
CA ARG A 36 -32.94 -2.75 -7.87
C ARG A 36 -33.00 -1.38 -8.57
N THR A 37 -31.93 -0.95 -9.24
CA THR A 37 -31.90 0.32 -9.97
C THR A 37 -30.94 0.24 -11.16
N LYS A 38 -31.11 1.14 -12.12
CA LYS A 38 -30.21 1.37 -13.26
C LYS A 38 -29.63 2.79 -13.26
N SER A 39 -29.92 3.57 -12.22
CA SER A 39 -29.47 4.97 -12.08
C SER A 39 -28.38 5.10 -11.02
N LEU A 40 -27.32 5.86 -11.36
CA LEU A 40 -26.22 6.18 -10.43
C LEU A 40 -26.68 7.07 -9.26
N SER A 41 -27.75 7.83 -9.44
CA SER A 41 -28.32 8.68 -8.38
C SER A 41 -28.88 7.89 -7.22
N ASP A 42 -29.30 6.65 -7.49
CA ASP A 42 -30.04 5.80 -6.56
C ASP A 42 -29.11 4.82 -5.83
N LEU A 43 -27.80 4.95 -6.08
CA LEU A 43 -26.74 4.23 -5.40
C LEU A 43 -26.37 4.96 -4.11
N ASN A 44 -26.31 4.21 -3.02
CA ASN A 44 -25.71 4.68 -1.79
C ASN A 44 -24.17 4.78 -1.94
N HIS A 45 -23.51 5.45 -1.00
CA HIS A 45 -22.06 5.67 -1.08
C HIS A 45 -21.24 4.37 -1.17
N TRP A 46 -21.69 3.32 -0.48
CA TRP A 46 -21.03 2.03 -0.46
C TRP A 46 -21.22 1.29 -1.79
N GLU A 47 -22.43 1.28 -2.36
CA GLU A 47 -22.72 0.68 -3.66
C GLU A 47 -21.92 1.36 -4.78
N LEU A 48 -21.77 2.69 -4.72
CA LEU A 48 -20.93 3.43 -5.66
C LEU A 48 -19.45 3.07 -5.50
N GLN A 49 -18.93 2.96 -4.27
CA GLN A 49 -17.55 2.54 -4.04
C GLN A 49 -17.30 1.11 -4.52
N GLN A 50 -18.25 0.21 -4.28
CA GLN A 50 -18.15 -1.18 -4.70
C GLN A 50 -18.19 -1.29 -6.23
N LEU A 51 -19.05 -0.53 -6.89
CA LEU A 51 -19.10 -0.39 -8.35
C LEU A 51 -17.79 0.11 -8.94
N GLU A 52 -17.17 1.11 -8.33
CA GLU A 52 -15.85 1.59 -8.75
C GLU A 52 -14.75 0.53 -8.54
N ARG A 53 -14.81 -0.28 -7.48
CA ARG A 53 -13.85 -1.36 -7.23
C ARG A 53 -14.00 -2.50 -8.23
N ASP A 54 -15.22 -2.89 -8.54
CA ASP A 54 -15.51 -3.98 -9.47
C ASP A 54 -15.13 -3.57 -10.91
N LEU A 55 -15.46 -2.35 -11.33
CA LEU A 55 -14.97 -1.83 -12.61
C LEU A 55 -13.44 -1.70 -12.63
N SER A 56 -12.84 -1.23 -11.53
CA SER A 56 -11.37 -1.15 -11.44
C SER A 56 -10.72 -2.53 -11.53
N SER A 57 -11.29 -3.59 -10.96
CA SER A 57 -10.73 -4.94 -11.06
C SER A 57 -10.85 -5.50 -12.49
N MET A 58 -11.96 -5.20 -13.19
CA MET A 58 -12.17 -5.57 -14.59
C MET A 58 -11.21 -4.84 -15.54
N THR A 59 -10.77 -3.62 -15.22
CA THR A 59 -9.75 -2.92 -16.01
C THR A 59 -8.34 -3.52 -15.87
N VAL A 60 -8.03 -4.19 -14.76
CA VAL A 60 -6.68 -4.71 -14.45
C VAL A 60 -6.30 -5.91 -15.32
N SER A 61 -7.28 -6.61 -15.89
CA SER A 61 -7.03 -7.88 -16.59
C SER A 61 -6.57 -7.74 -18.05
N ASN A 62 -6.64 -6.57 -18.71
CA ASN A 62 -6.23 -6.49 -20.13
C ASN A 62 -5.76 -5.12 -20.67
N SER A 63 -5.63 -4.06 -19.86
CA SER A 63 -4.92 -2.86 -20.33
C SER A 63 -3.98 -2.28 -19.28
N GLY A 64 -2.75 -2.06 -19.71
CA GLY A 64 -1.79 -1.31 -18.94
C GLY A 64 -2.31 0.09 -18.60
N LYS A 65 -2.08 0.48 -17.35
CA LYS A 65 -2.06 1.86 -16.82
C LYS A 65 -3.41 2.58 -16.64
N LEU A 66 -4.01 2.40 -15.47
CA LEU A 66 -4.11 3.56 -14.55
C LEU A 66 -2.68 3.79 -14.02
N SER A 67 -2.03 4.88 -14.43
CA SER A 67 -0.70 5.23 -13.97
C SER A 67 -0.73 5.75 -12.53
N VAL A 68 -0.89 4.84 -11.57
CA VAL A 68 0.04 4.88 -10.43
C VAL A 68 1.39 4.48 -11.04
N PRO A 69 2.46 5.28 -10.95
CA PRO A 69 3.74 4.89 -11.51
C PRO A 69 4.04 3.49 -10.98
N ALA A 70 4.11 2.52 -11.90
CA ALA A 70 4.46 1.16 -11.53
C ALA A 70 5.85 1.28 -10.90
N MET A 71 5.95 1.05 -9.58
CA MET A 71 7.25 1.00 -8.92
C MET A 71 8.14 0.09 -9.76
N SER A 72 9.32 0.61 -10.11
CA SER A 72 10.31 -0.17 -10.82
C SER A 72 10.62 -1.44 -10.03
N VAL A 73 11.13 -2.48 -10.70
CA VAL A 73 11.48 -3.74 -10.02
C VAL A 73 12.43 -3.47 -8.85
N GLU A 74 13.35 -2.52 -9.03
CA GLU A 74 14.32 -2.06 -8.03
C GLU A 74 13.63 -1.36 -6.86
N GLU A 75 12.65 -0.49 -7.11
CA GLU A 75 11.92 0.19 -6.03
C GLU A 75 11.03 -0.80 -5.24
N ARG A 76 10.45 -1.81 -5.90
CA ARG A 76 9.73 -2.89 -5.19
C ARG A 76 10.65 -3.70 -4.28
N LYS A 77 11.89 -3.96 -4.73
CA LYS A 77 12.91 -4.63 -3.90
C LYS A 77 13.26 -3.76 -2.69
N ARG A 78 13.58 -2.48 -2.89
CA ARG A 78 13.87 -1.54 -1.80
C ARG A 78 12.70 -1.39 -0.83
N ASP A 79 11.46 -1.28 -1.33
CA ASP A 79 10.25 -1.24 -0.49
C ASP A 79 10.11 -2.51 0.36
N LYS A 80 10.37 -3.69 -0.20
CA LYS A 80 10.38 -4.95 0.55
C LYS A 80 11.44 -4.92 1.67
N MET A 81 12.60 -4.34 1.42
CA MET A 81 13.67 -4.21 2.42
C MET A 81 13.33 -3.21 3.52
N ARG A 82 12.74 -2.06 3.17
CA ARG A 82 12.22 -1.10 4.15
C ARG A 82 11.16 -1.74 5.04
N LYS A 83 10.26 -2.54 4.47
CA LYS A 83 9.27 -3.32 5.21
C LYS A 83 9.90 -4.36 6.15
N ALA A 84 11.01 -4.98 5.76
CA ALA A 84 11.74 -5.89 6.64
C ALA A 84 12.29 -5.16 7.87
N ILE A 85 12.88 -3.97 7.70
CA ILE A 85 13.35 -3.13 8.82
C ILE A 85 12.18 -2.77 9.76
N ILE A 86 11.06 -2.31 9.18
CA ILE A 86 9.84 -1.98 9.95
C ILE A 86 9.34 -3.20 10.74
N SER A 87 9.34 -4.38 10.14
CA SER A 87 8.88 -5.62 10.78
C SER A 87 9.69 -5.97 12.03
N GLN A 88 11.01 -5.76 12.03
CA GLN A 88 11.84 -6.01 13.22
C GLN A 88 11.42 -5.11 14.39
N PHE A 89 11.13 -3.83 14.14
CA PHE A 89 10.69 -2.88 15.16
C PHE A 89 9.27 -3.19 15.67
N LEU A 90 8.35 -3.55 14.77
CA LEU A 90 7.01 -3.99 15.16
C LEU A 90 7.07 -5.21 16.09
N SER A 91 7.98 -6.16 15.83
CA SER A 91 8.10 -7.37 16.66
C SER A 91 8.52 -7.14 18.11
N ILE A 92 9.06 -5.95 18.42
CA ILE A 92 9.43 -5.53 19.78
C ILE A 92 8.50 -4.43 20.31
N GLY A 93 7.31 -4.29 19.73
CA GLY A 93 6.27 -3.36 20.17
C GLY A 93 6.50 -1.90 19.77
N ARG A 94 7.40 -1.61 18.82
CA ARG A 94 7.63 -0.25 18.31
C ARG A 94 6.82 0.02 17.03
N THR A 95 6.77 1.27 16.59
CA THR A 95 6.00 1.67 15.40
C THR A 95 6.87 1.74 14.13
N ALA A 96 6.22 1.77 12.96
CA ALA A 96 6.90 2.03 11.70
C ALA A 96 7.60 3.40 11.66
N LYS A 97 7.06 4.40 12.37
CA LYS A 97 7.70 5.72 12.50
C LYS A 97 9.00 5.63 13.30
N ASP A 98 9.04 4.78 14.32
CA ASP A 98 10.25 4.56 15.12
C ASP A 98 11.34 3.87 14.30
N ALA A 99 10.97 2.91 13.45
CA ALA A 99 11.89 2.25 12.53
C ALA A 99 12.51 3.25 11.54
N ALA A 100 11.66 4.08 10.91
CA ALA A 100 12.12 5.12 9.98
C ALA A 100 13.03 6.14 10.70
N ARG A 101 12.60 6.68 11.84
CA ARG A 101 13.40 7.63 12.63
C ARG A 101 14.72 7.03 13.08
N TRP A 102 14.72 5.77 13.50
CA TRP A 102 15.95 5.06 13.85
C TRP A 102 16.89 4.96 12.64
N ALA A 103 16.40 4.53 11.48
CA ALA A 103 17.22 4.42 10.27
C ALA A 103 17.79 5.78 9.83
N GLU A 104 17.01 6.86 9.89
CA GLU A 104 17.47 8.23 9.59
C GLU A 104 18.51 8.73 10.60
N SER A 105 18.38 8.34 11.87
CA SER A 105 19.29 8.78 12.95
C SER A 105 20.59 7.98 13.00
N TYR A 106 20.49 6.67 12.74
CA TYR A 106 21.60 5.72 12.75
C TYR A 106 22.50 5.93 11.53
N GLY A 107 21.90 6.05 10.34
CA GLY A 107 22.65 6.20 9.09
C GLY A 107 23.34 4.92 8.64
N VAL A 108 23.99 4.96 7.49
CA VAL A 108 24.82 3.86 6.98
C VAL A 108 26.08 4.45 6.38
N PHE A 109 27.24 3.83 6.61
CA PHE A 109 28.53 4.30 6.09
C PHE A 109 28.84 5.78 6.41
N GLY A 110 28.41 6.25 7.58
CA GLY A 110 28.58 7.64 8.00
C GLY A 110 27.60 8.64 7.37
N VAL A 111 26.68 8.18 6.52
CA VAL A 111 25.68 9.01 5.84
C VAL A 111 24.32 8.83 6.48
N LYS A 112 23.66 9.96 6.79
CA LYS A 112 22.28 10.01 7.29
C LYS A 112 21.40 10.62 6.22
N LYS A 113 20.33 9.92 5.85
CA LYS A 113 19.35 10.37 4.85
C LYS A 113 17.96 9.87 5.18
N LYS A 114 16.97 10.35 4.42
CA LYS A 114 15.58 9.92 4.63
C LYS A 114 15.45 8.43 4.40
N PHE A 115 14.53 7.81 5.12
CA PHE A 115 14.36 6.37 5.08
C PHE A 115 14.05 5.83 3.66
N ASN A 116 13.41 6.66 2.83
CA ASN A 116 13.09 6.32 1.46
C ASN A 116 14.26 6.52 0.47
N ASP A 117 15.34 7.20 0.88
CA ASP A 117 16.46 7.56 0.00
C ASP A 117 17.63 6.56 0.09
N TYR A 118 17.53 5.56 0.96
CA TYR A 118 18.51 4.48 1.03
C TYR A 118 18.42 3.55 -0.19
N ASP A 119 19.60 3.21 -0.72
CA ASP A 119 19.74 2.23 -1.80
C ASP A 119 19.68 0.79 -1.27
N GLU A 120 19.80 -0.18 -2.18
CA GLU A 120 19.70 -1.60 -1.82
C GLU A 120 20.81 -2.06 -0.86
N GLN A 121 22.05 -1.62 -1.07
CA GLN A 121 23.19 -2.04 -0.24
C GLN A 121 23.07 -1.46 1.18
N GLU A 122 22.67 -0.20 1.28
CA GLU A 122 22.48 0.47 2.56
C GLU A 122 21.28 -0.10 3.32
N LEU A 123 20.17 -0.38 2.64
CA LEU A 123 19.01 -1.03 3.24
C LEU A 123 19.37 -2.42 3.77
N TRP A 124 20.24 -3.16 3.07
CA TRP A 124 20.70 -4.46 3.55
C TRP A 124 21.50 -4.34 4.85
N GLN A 125 22.38 -3.35 4.95
CA GLN A 125 23.13 -3.07 6.18
C GLN A 125 22.19 -2.62 7.32
N LEU A 126 21.18 -1.80 7.03
CA LEU A 126 20.16 -1.41 8.02
C LEU A 126 19.35 -2.59 8.52
N ILE A 127 19.02 -3.57 7.67
CA ILE A 127 18.33 -4.80 8.10
C ILE A 127 19.16 -5.55 9.14
N ARG A 128 20.45 -5.79 8.87
CA ARG A 128 21.35 -6.47 9.81
C ARG A 128 21.47 -5.71 11.13
N ASN A 129 21.58 -4.39 11.06
CA ASN A 129 21.67 -3.57 12.27
C ASN A 129 20.35 -3.57 13.06
N ALA A 130 19.20 -3.61 12.38
CA ALA A 130 17.88 -3.70 13.02
C ALA A 130 17.67 -5.05 13.72
N GLU A 131 18.24 -6.14 13.20
CA GLU A 131 18.24 -7.45 13.86
C GLU A 131 19.01 -7.43 15.19
N ASN A 132 20.12 -6.70 15.27
CA ASN A 132 20.86 -6.51 16.51
C ASN A 132 20.03 -5.71 17.54
N VAL A 133 19.40 -4.62 17.11
CA VAL A 133 18.50 -3.82 17.97
C VAL A 133 17.37 -4.68 18.55
N LYS A 134 16.76 -5.54 17.72
CA LYS A 134 15.74 -6.48 18.17
C LYS A 134 16.29 -7.46 19.20
N THR A 135 17.44 -8.08 18.90
CA THR A 135 18.10 -9.03 19.80
C THR A 135 18.38 -8.41 21.17
N ASP A 136 18.90 -7.19 21.19
CA ASP A 136 19.21 -6.47 22.43
C ASP A 136 17.95 -6.09 23.20
N ALA A 137 16.88 -5.68 22.51
CA ALA A 137 15.59 -5.41 23.13
C ALA A 137 15.00 -6.67 23.80
N ILE A 138 15.05 -7.81 23.13
CA ILE A 138 14.59 -9.10 23.68
C ILE A 138 15.43 -9.50 24.90
N LYS A 139 16.76 -9.38 24.82
CA LYS A 139 17.66 -9.65 25.96
C LYS A 139 17.37 -8.73 27.14
N ALA A 140 17.12 -7.45 26.91
CA ALA A 140 16.80 -6.49 27.96
C ALA A 140 15.48 -6.83 28.67
N VAL A 141 14.45 -7.26 27.93
CA VAL A 141 13.18 -7.74 28.49
C VAL A 141 13.40 -9.02 29.30
N ALA A 142 14.13 -9.99 28.76
CA ALA A 142 14.44 -11.23 29.45
C ALA A 142 15.22 -11.01 30.75
N LYS A 143 16.16 -10.06 30.77
CA LYS A 143 16.90 -9.67 31.97
C LYS A 143 15.98 -9.05 33.02
N LYS A 144 15.11 -8.10 32.64
CA LYS A 144 14.13 -7.50 33.56
C LYS A 144 13.19 -8.52 34.18
N LEU A 145 12.80 -9.56 33.44
CA LEU A 145 11.97 -10.65 33.96
C LEU A 145 12.74 -11.53 34.96
N LYS A 146 14.05 -11.70 34.80
CA LYS A 146 14.91 -12.46 35.72
C LYS A 146 15.24 -11.68 36.99
N ASP A 147 15.48 -10.38 36.88
CA ASP A 147 15.86 -9.51 38.01
C ASP A 147 14.64 -9.02 38.82
N GLY A 148 13.42 -9.35 38.37
CA GLY A 148 12.14 -8.92 38.95
C GLY A 148 11.35 -10.00 39.69
N ILE A 149 12.02 -11.06 40.16
CA ILE A 149 11.49 -12.10 41.07
C ILE A 149 12.41 -12.17 42.28
#